data_AF-A0A2D5NA25-F1
#
_entry.id   AF-A0A2D5NA25-F1
#
_cell.length_a   1.000
_cell.length_b   1.000
_cell.length_c   1.000
_cell.angle_alpha   90.00
_cell.angle_beta   90.00
_cell.angle_gamma   90.00
#
_symmetry.space_group_name_H-M   'P 1'
#
loop_
_entity.id
_entity.type
_entity.pdbx_description
1 polymer ?
#
loop_
_entity_poly.entity_id
_entity_poly.type
_entity_poly.pdbx_seq_one_letter_code
_entity_poly.pdbx_strand_id
1 'polypeptide(L)'
;MNRYWLKKTLNKSLLGFLAFVGLALLSSSCEKSNGEIGAGKFVEDRPELGEKLTYNVVSYTTNWDSITTKNPGAVALGNLNDPIFGKLNAAFTSRVLLSKLSPDFGDSTICDSVKVRLTYQNTYGVRGDSIHLQVLPVIEPMTDTINYYSNNLPVLGPSIMDTTLMIDPTVPVYNGIDTSVGYLTFDLDPAYFQESLFDPAIAGEDFLIDNESYVEAVPGLHFRDAGTGTSALSFINLTASGSLIQLFYHTGSQDTVPKLFTMTFGQNFGDPGLSFNTYENDFTSADFAMDMQDTVNGEMLTYTQGAGGARTVLEFPGLDTLIGKG
;
A
#
# COMPACT_ATOMS: atom_id res chain seq x y z
N MET A 1 77.22 -28.92 -41.24
CA MET A 1 78.00 -27.68 -41.45
C MET A 1 77.65 -26.71 -40.33
N ASN A 2 78.68 -26.21 -39.64
CA ASN A 2 78.72 -25.13 -38.64
C ASN A 2 77.84 -25.15 -37.37
N ARG A 3 78.51 -25.59 -36.30
CA ARG A 3 78.59 -24.99 -34.96
C ARG A 3 78.35 -23.47 -34.97
N TYR A 4 77.66 -22.95 -33.96
CA TYR A 4 78.03 -21.78 -33.13
C TYR A 4 76.82 -21.40 -32.25
N TRP A 5 76.44 -22.27 -31.31
CA TRP A 5 75.59 -21.86 -30.18
C TRP A 5 76.47 -21.61 -28.97
N LEU A 6 76.55 -20.32 -28.67
CA LEU A 6 77.01 -19.61 -27.49
C LEU A 6 77.44 -20.47 -26.29
N LYS A 7 78.71 -20.30 -25.92
CA LYS A 7 79.19 -20.48 -24.55
C LYS A 7 78.33 -19.62 -23.62
N LYS A 8 77.31 -20.21 -23.01
CA LYS A 8 76.65 -19.66 -21.83
C LYS A 8 77.26 -20.35 -20.61
N THR A 9 78.53 -20.05 -20.32
CA THR A 9 79.07 -20.31 -18.98
C THR A 9 78.42 -19.29 -18.06
N LEU A 10 77.19 -19.56 -17.62
CA LEU A 10 76.72 -18.95 -16.37
C LEU A 10 77.76 -19.32 -15.33
N ASN A 11 78.50 -18.30 -14.87
CA ASN A 11 79.57 -18.47 -13.93
C ASN A 11 79.01 -19.23 -12.72
N LYS A 12 79.59 -20.37 -12.34
CA LYS A 12 79.04 -21.21 -11.26
C LYS A 12 78.90 -20.41 -9.95
N SER A 13 79.72 -19.37 -9.77
CA SER A 13 79.58 -18.41 -8.67
C SER A 13 78.37 -17.49 -8.79
N LEU A 14 78.01 -17.04 -10.01
CA LEU A 14 76.83 -16.22 -10.26
C LEU A 14 75.54 -17.03 -10.10
N LEU A 15 75.54 -18.30 -10.53
CA LEU A 15 74.41 -19.21 -10.32
C LEU A 15 74.23 -19.52 -8.82
N GLY A 16 75.33 -19.72 -8.09
CA GLY A 16 75.32 -19.88 -6.64
C GLY A 16 74.83 -18.63 -5.91
N PHE A 17 75.25 -17.44 -6.34
CA PHE A 17 74.79 -16.17 -5.78
C PHE A 17 73.30 -15.93 -6.05
N LEU A 18 72.82 -16.18 -7.27
CA LEU A 18 71.39 -16.11 -7.61
C LEU A 18 70.55 -17.13 -6.86
N ALA A 19 71.07 -18.34 -6.64
CA ALA A 19 70.40 -19.34 -5.81
C ALA A 19 70.34 -18.92 -4.34
N PHE A 20 71.39 -18.29 -3.81
CA PHE A 20 71.43 -17.79 -2.43
C PHE A 20 70.51 -16.58 -2.24
N VAL A 21 70.48 -15.65 -3.21
CA VAL A 21 69.54 -14.52 -3.22
C VAL A 21 68.10 -15.01 -3.39
N GLY A 22 67.87 -16.01 -4.26
CA GLY A 22 66.56 -16.65 -4.40
C GLY A 22 66.09 -17.33 -3.11
N LEU A 23 66.99 -17.99 -2.39
CA LEU A 23 66.69 -18.63 -1.10
C LEU A 23 66.47 -17.60 0.03
N ALA A 24 67.19 -16.48 0.00
CA ALA A 24 66.98 -15.35 0.91
C ALA A 24 65.65 -14.62 0.65
N LEU A 25 65.21 -14.54 -0.61
CA LEU A 25 63.91 -13.97 -0.97
C LEU A 25 62.73 -14.88 -0.55
N LEU A 26 62.95 -16.20 -0.48
CA LEU A 26 61.95 -17.15 0.06
C LEU A 26 61.80 -17.08 1.59
N SER A 27 62.75 -16.48 2.31
CA SER A 27 62.71 -16.30 3.77
C SER A 27 62.15 -14.95 4.21
N SER A 28 61.85 -14.04 3.27
CA SER A 28 61.19 -12.77 3.52
C SER A 28 59.72 -12.82 3.08
N SER A 29 58.96 -13.74 3.67
CA SER A 29 57.50 -13.69 3.63
C SER A 29 57.04 -12.62 4.62
N CYS A 30 57.00 -11.36 4.18
CA CYS A 30 56.28 -10.32 4.91
C CYS A 30 54.78 -10.61 4.77
N GLU A 31 54.23 -11.33 5.74
CA GLU A 31 52.80 -11.48 5.88
C GLU A 31 52.21 -10.11 6.23
N LYS A 32 51.25 -9.66 5.43
CA LYS A 32 50.62 -8.35 5.58
C LYS A 32 49.78 -8.41 6.87
N SER A 33 50.20 -7.71 7.92
CA SER A 33 49.51 -7.70 9.22
C SER A 33 48.00 -7.52 9.04
N ASN A 34 47.25 -8.52 9.51
CA ASN A 34 45.80 -8.66 9.33
C ASN A 34 45.02 -7.68 10.22
N GLY A 35 45.70 -6.74 10.90
CA GLY A 35 45.14 -5.97 12.01
C GLY A 35 44.86 -6.86 13.23
N GLU A 36 44.50 -6.22 14.35
CA GLU A 36 44.18 -6.89 15.61
C GLU A 36 42.74 -7.46 15.66
N ILE A 37 42.06 -7.58 14.53
CA ILE A 37 40.71 -8.16 14.53
C ILE A 37 40.82 -9.66 14.80
N GLY A 38 40.62 -10.04 16.06
CA GLY A 38 40.72 -11.42 16.55
C GLY A 38 42.09 -11.79 17.17
N ALA A 39 43.05 -10.86 17.26
CA ALA A 39 44.32 -11.14 17.93
C ALA A 39 44.09 -11.41 19.43
N GLY A 40 44.46 -12.60 19.91
CA GLY A 40 44.22 -13.03 21.29
C GLY A 40 42.87 -13.72 21.54
N LYS A 41 42.07 -13.97 20.49
CA LYS A 41 40.81 -14.72 20.55
C LYS A 41 40.88 -16.05 19.80
N PHE A 42 42.07 -16.63 19.67
CA PHE A 42 42.24 -17.96 19.11
C PHE A 42 43.14 -18.80 20.02
N VAL A 43 42.66 -19.99 20.38
CA VAL A 43 43.44 -21.02 21.09
C VAL A 43 43.42 -22.26 20.19
N GLU A 44 44.59 -22.79 19.83
CA GLU A 44 44.74 -23.98 18.96
C GLU A 44 43.97 -23.87 17.63
N ASP A 45 44.12 -22.74 16.92
CA ASP A 45 43.46 -22.45 15.62
C ASP A 45 41.91 -22.48 15.65
N ARG A 46 41.31 -22.35 16.84
CA ARG A 46 39.86 -22.20 17.01
C ARG A 46 39.53 -20.84 17.63
N PRO A 47 38.50 -20.14 17.13
CA PRO A 47 38.06 -18.91 17.76
C PRO A 47 37.59 -19.20 19.19
N GLU A 48 38.01 -18.36 20.14
CA GLU A 48 37.41 -18.26 21.46
C GLU A 48 35.97 -17.77 21.25
N LEU A 49 35.05 -18.73 21.23
CA LEU A 49 33.64 -18.41 21.35
C LEU A 49 33.44 -17.85 22.76
N GLY A 50 32.85 -16.66 22.85
CA GLY A 50 32.47 -16.06 24.13
C GLY A 50 31.44 -16.92 24.88
N GLU A 51 30.99 -16.42 26.03
CA GLU A 51 29.96 -17.11 26.81
C GLU A 51 28.64 -17.18 26.02
N LYS A 52 28.04 -18.37 25.94
CA LYS A 52 26.69 -18.53 25.39
C LYS A 52 25.68 -17.96 26.39
N LEU A 53 25.14 -16.80 26.06
CA LEU A 53 24.05 -16.21 26.82
C LEU A 53 22.70 -16.75 26.32
N THR A 54 21.80 -17.07 27.25
CA THR A 54 20.44 -17.53 26.95
C THR A 54 19.46 -16.60 27.65
N TYR A 55 18.53 -16.04 26.89
CA TYR A 55 17.49 -15.17 27.39
C TYR A 55 16.13 -15.81 27.12
N ASN A 56 15.20 -15.63 28.07
CA ASN A 56 13.82 -16.00 27.83
C ASN A 56 13.19 -15.01 26.85
N VAL A 57 12.21 -15.49 26.09
CA VAL A 57 11.38 -14.65 25.23
C VAL A 57 9.95 -14.78 25.73
N VAL A 58 9.32 -13.65 26.01
CA VAL A 58 7.90 -13.56 26.36
C VAL A 58 7.18 -13.07 25.12
N SER A 59 6.23 -13.85 24.62
CA SER A 59 5.46 -13.52 23.42
C SER A 59 3.98 -13.46 23.74
N TYR A 60 3.24 -12.47 23.25
CA TYR A 60 1.79 -12.42 23.40
C TYR A 60 1.15 -11.60 22.27
N THR A 61 -0.15 -11.76 22.05
CA THR A 61 -0.90 -11.00 21.05
C THR A 61 -1.48 -9.74 21.70
N THR A 62 -1.46 -8.61 21.00
CA THR A 62 -2.17 -7.40 21.42
C THR A 62 -2.88 -6.78 20.23
N ASN A 63 -3.89 -5.95 20.49
CA ASN A 63 -4.46 -5.11 19.45
C ASN A 63 -3.45 -4.03 19.02
N TRP A 64 -3.46 -3.67 17.74
CA TRP A 64 -2.77 -2.50 17.23
C TRP A 64 -3.73 -1.31 17.33
N ASP A 65 -3.31 -0.19 17.94
CA ASP A 65 -4.13 1.03 18.05
C ASP A 65 -4.62 1.48 16.67
N SER A 66 -3.68 1.96 15.86
CA SER A 66 -3.95 2.43 14.53
C SER A 66 -2.67 2.45 13.72
N ILE A 67 -2.83 2.33 12.42
CA ILE A 67 -1.74 2.41 11.44
C ILE A 67 -2.04 3.53 10.47
N THR A 68 -1.01 4.20 9.96
CA THR A 68 -1.18 5.17 8.88
C THR A 68 -1.65 4.44 7.62
N THR A 69 -2.74 4.92 7.02
CA THR A 69 -3.39 4.33 5.84
C THR A 69 -3.49 5.32 4.67
N LYS A 70 -2.79 6.46 4.75
CA LYS A 70 -2.74 7.47 3.69
C LYS A 70 -2.05 6.94 2.43
N ASN A 71 -2.64 7.21 1.28
CA ASN A 71 -2.17 6.92 -0.07
C ASN A 71 -1.66 5.48 -0.25
N PRO A 72 -2.49 4.47 0.02
CA PRO A 72 -2.09 3.07 -0.16
C PRO A 72 -1.93 2.75 -1.65
N GLY A 73 -1.05 1.79 -1.98
CA GLY A 73 -0.88 1.35 -3.38
C GLY A 73 -2.16 0.78 -4.01
N ALA A 74 -3.04 0.22 -3.20
CA ALA A 74 -4.42 -0.08 -3.54
C ALA A 74 -5.31 0.14 -2.32
N VAL A 75 -6.49 0.71 -2.54
CA VAL A 75 -7.48 0.88 -1.47
C VAL A 75 -8.26 -0.40 -1.25
N ALA A 76 -8.51 -0.76 0.01
CA ALA A 76 -9.35 -1.89 0.38
C ALA A 76 -10.84 -1.51 0.51
N LEU A 77 -11.74 -2.42 0.11
CA LEU A 77 -13.20 -2.28 0.22
C LEU A 77 -13.85 -3.65 0.47
N GLY A 78 -14.75 -3.75 1.45
CA GLY A 78 -15.59 -4.93 1.69
C GLY A 78 -15.57 -5.41 3.13
N ASN A 79 -16.26 -6.52 3.41
CA ASN A 79 -16.17 -7.22 4.69
C ASN A 79 -15.48 -8.57 4.53
N LEU A 80 -14.70 -8.95 5.53
CA LEU A 80 -14.10 -10.26 5.66
C LEU A 80 -14.56 -10.88 6.98
N ASN A 81 -15.25 -12.02 6.92
CA ASN A 81 -15.40 -12.90 8.08
C ASN A 81 -14.28 -13.94 8.06
N ASP A 82 -13.20 -13.67 8.79
CA ASP A 82 -12.06 -14.57 8.93
C ASP A 82 -12.29 -15.58 10.06
N PRO A 83 -12.08 -16.89 9.83
CA PRO A 83 -12.33 -17.91 10.85
C PRO A 83 -11.36 -17.85 12.04
N ILE A 84 -10.19 -17.22 11.89
CA ILE A 84 -9.16 -17.12 12.94
C ILE A 84 -9.20 -15.74 13.60
N PHE A 85 -9.35 -14.68 12.80
CA PHE A 85 -9.26 -13.28 13.27
C PHE A 85 -10.61 -12.61 13.52
N GLY A 86 -11.73 -13.26 13.20
CA GLY A 86 -13.04 -12.64 13.28
C GLY A 86 -13.31 -11.69 12.12
N LYS A 87 -14.06 -10.62 12.35
CA LYS A 87 -14.55 -9.76 11.26
C LYS A 87 -13.61 -8.58 11.02
N LEU A 88 -13.45 -8.23 9.75
CA LEU A 88 -12.75 -7.03 9.30
C LEU A 88 -13.63 -6.30 8.27
N ASN A 89 -14.04 -5.08 8.56
CA ASN A 89 -14.65 -4.17 7.59
C ASN A 89 -13.56 -3.24 7.05
N ALA A 90 -13.45 -3.13 5.73
CA ALA A 90 -12.60 -2.19 5.05
C ALA A 90 -13.44 -1.21 4.23
N ALA A 91 -13.18 0.07 4.45
CA ALA A 91 -13.72 1.17 3.66
C ALA A 91 -12.57 2.10 3.22
N PHE A 92 -12.83 2.93 2.22
CA PHE A 92 -11.86 3.91 1.78
C PHE A 92 -12.48 5.25 1.44
N THR A 93 -11.68 6.28 1.57
CA THR A 93 -12.02 7.65 1.21
C THR A 93 -11.03 8.13 0.15
N SER A 94 -11.51 8.84 -0.86
CA SER A 94 -10.65 9.40 -1.91
C SER A 94 -11.15 10.75 -2.37
N ARG A 95 -10.21 11.66 -2.65
CA ARG A 95 -10.48 12.84 -3.48
C ARG A 95 -10.87 12.38 -4.89
N VAL A 96 -11.67 13.20 -5.56
CA VAL A 96 -11.99 13.06 -6.98
C VAL A 96 -11.52 14.35 -7.66
N LEU A 97 -10.84 14.24 -8.79
CA LEU A 97 -10.25 15.38 -9.49
C LEU A 97 -10.91 15.58 -10.86
N LEU A 98 -10.98 16.83 -11.30
CA LEU A 98 -11.41 17.21 -12.63
C LEU A 98 -10.39 16.72 -13.68
N SER A 99 -10.85 16.08 -14.76
CA SER A 99 -9.97 15.74 -15.90
C SER A 99 -9.67 16.93 -16.81
N LYS A 100 -10.49 17.98 -16.72
CA LYS A 100 -10.31 19.25 -17.43
C LYS A 100 -10.74 20.37 -16.49
N LEU A 101 -9.83 21.31 -16.28
CA LEU A 101 -10.04 22.52 -15.48
C LEU A 101 -10.93 23.52 -16.21
N SER A 102 -11.66 24.34 -15.44
CA SER A 102 -12.66 25.30 -15.92
C SER A 102 -13.53 24.72 -17.06
N PRO A 103 -14.22 23.59 -16.84
CA PRO A 103 -15.03 23.00 -17.88
C PRO A 103 -16.19 23.93 -18.25
N ASP A 104 -16.39 24.12 -19.55
CA ASP A 104 -17.58 24.78 -20.10
C ASP A 104 -18.53 23.69 -20.61
N PHE A 105 -19.68 23.56 -19.97
CA PHE A 105 -20.74 22.63 -20.33
C PHE A 105 -21.85 23.28 -21.17
N GLY A 106 -21.87 24.61 -21.25
CA GLY A 106 -22.96 25.40 -21.82
C GLY A 106 -24.16 25.58 -20.90
N ASP A 107 -25.00 26.56 -21.24
CA ASP A 107 -26.20 26.91 -20.48
C ASP A 107 -27.23 25.76 -20.49
N SER A 108 -28.00 25.63 -19.40
CA SER A 108 -29.06 24.62 -19.27
C SER A 108 -28.57 23.18 -19.48
N THR A 109 -27.37 22.87 -18.96
CA THR A 109 -26.83 21.51 -18.95
C THR A 109 -27.54 20.64 -17.91
N ILE A 110 -27.86 19.41 -18.30
CA ILE A 110 -28.48 18.40 -17.44
C ILE A 110 -27.56 17.18 -17.36
N CYS A 111 -27.23 16.75 -16.14
CA CYS A 111 -26.54 15.51 -15.86
C CYS A 111 -27.51 14.32 -15.98
N ASP A 112 -27.28 13.46 -16.97
CA ASP A 112 -28.18 12.33 -17.27
C ASP A 112 -27.84 11.10 -16.44
N SER A 113 -26.55 10.77 -16.34
CA SER A 113 -26.07 9.61 -15.59
C SER A 113 -24.62 9.74 -15.22
N VAL A 114 -24.25 9.13 -14.09
CA VAL A 114 -22.88 9.09 -13.62
C VAL A 114 -22.47 7.64 -13.40
N LYS A 115 -21.44 7.20 -14.11
CA LYS A 115 -20.92 5.84 -14.08
C LYS A 115 -19.54 5.83 -13.45
N VAL A 116 -19.36 5.04 -12.41
CA VAL A 116 -18.06 4.80 -11.79
C VAL A 116 -17.49 3.50 -12.31
N ARG A 117 -16.20 3.52 -12.60
CA ARG A 117 -15.42 2.31 -12.89
C ARG A 117 -14.18 2.32 -12.03
N LEU A 118 -13.94 1.23 -11.31
CA LEU A 118 -12.80 1.04 -10.44
C LEU A 118 -12.03 -0.20 -10.86
N THR A 119 -10.72 -0.09 -11.06
CA THR A 119 -9.87 -1.20 -11.51
C THR A 119 -9.49 -2.08 -10.33
N TYR A 120 -9.84 -3.37 -10.39
CA TYR A 120 -9.36 -4.34 -9.42
C TYR A 120 -7.85 -4.52 -9.54
N GLN A 121 -7.16 -4.46 -8.40
CA GLN A 121 -5.79 -4.95 -8.27
C GLN A 121 -5.78 -6.42 -7.84
N ASN A 122 -6.60 -6.77 -6.84
CA ASN A 122 -6.75 -8.13 -6.35
C ASN A 122 -8.06 -8.27 -5.54
N THR A 123 -8.40 -9.51 -5.17
CA THR A 123 -9.45 -9.83 -4.21
C THR A 123 -8.95 -10.85 -3.20
N TYR A 124 -9.49 -10.82 -1.99
CA TYR A 124 -9.21 -11.80 -0.94
C TYR A 124 -10.53 -12.34 -0.37
N GLY A 125 -10.55 -13.61 0.02
CA GLY A 125 -11.76 -14.28 0.52
C GLY A 125 -12.58 -14.96 -0.58
N VAL A 126 -13.90 -15.00 -0.39
CA VAL A 126 -14.85 -15.70 -1.26
C VAL A 126 -15.18 -14.83 -2.48
N ARG A 127 -14.59 -15.19 -3.62
CA ARG A 127 -14.90 -14.58 -4.91
C ARG A 127 -16.36 -14.84 -5.32
N GLY A 128 -17.00 -13.84 -5.92
CA GLY A 128 -18.39 -13.92 -6.39
C GLY A 128 -19.42 -13.66 -5.30
N ASP A 129 -18.97 -13.36 -4.08
CA ASP A 129 -19.83 -12.87 -3.02
C ASP A 129 -20.24 -11.40 -3.30
N SER A 130 -21.33 -10.95 -2.69
CA SER A 130 -21.89 -9.62 -2.95
C SER A 130 -21.71 -8.69 -1.77
N ILE A 131 -21.18 -7.49 -2.01
CA ILE A 131 -21.10 -6.39 -1.03
C ILE A 131 -22.31 -5.47 -1.11
N HIS A 132 -22.70 -4.88 0.01
CA HIS A 132 -23.69 -3.81 0.06
C HIS A 132 -22.94 -2.47 0.03
N LEU A 133 -22.60 -2.04 -1.18
CA LEU A 133 -21.84 -0.82 -1.40
C LEU A 133 -22.71 0.41 -1.13
N GLN A 134 -22.19 1.31 -0.30
CA GLN A 134 -22.65 2.68 -0.17
C GLN A 134 -21.54 3.65 -0.57
N VAL A 135 -21.90 4.71 -1.29
CA VAL A 135 -20.99 5.82 -1.61
C VAL A 135 -21.56 7.11 -1.07
N LEU A 136 -20.79 7.79 -0.23
CA LEU A 136 -21.21 9.00 0.49
C LEU A 136 -20.24 10.16 0.20
N PRO A 137 -20.74 11.38 -0.07
CA PRO A 137 -19.89 12.56 -0.15
C PRO A 137 -19.19 12.85 1.17
N VAL A 138 -17.93 13.28 1.10
CA VAL A 138 -17.18 13.77 2.25
C VAL A 138 -17.47 15.25 2.43
N ILE A 139 -17.73 15.68 3.66
CA ILE A 139 -18.10 17.06 3.98
C ILE A 139 -16.89 17.92 4.33
N GLU A 140 -15.90 17.33 5.02
CA GLU A 140 -14.69 18.04 5.45
C GLU A 140 -13.54 17.79 4.45
N PRO A 141 -12.89 18.85 3.93
CA PRO A 141 -11.73 18.71 3.07
C PRO A 141 -10.63 17.86 3.70
N MET A 142 -10.06 16.96 2.91
CA MET A 142 -8.85 16.24 3.31
C MET A 142 -7.65 17.19 3.23
N THR A 143 -6.79 17.17 4.23
CA THR A 143 -5.52 17.93 4.28
C THR A 143 -4.29 17.05 3.96
N ASP A 144 -3.33 17.59 3.21
CA ASP A 144 -2.10 16.87 2.82
C ASP A 144 -1.01 16.83 3.90
N THR A 145 -1.04 17.74 4.87
CA THR A 145 0.00 17.88 5.90
C THR A 145 -0.14 16.91 7.07
N ILE A 146 -1.26 16.19 7.14
CA ILE A 146 -1.55 15.23 8.21
C ILE A 146 -1.49 13.78 7.73
N ASN A 147 -1.29 12.88 8.69
CA ASN A 147 -1.48 11.45 8.51
C ASN A 147 -2.95 11.09 8.67
N TYR A 148 -3.42 10.15 7.85
CA TYR A 148 -4.70 9.47 8.04
C TYR A 148 -4.41 8.08 8.57
N TYR A 149 -5.16 7.68 9.58
CA TYR A 149 -5.04 6.41 10.26
C TYR A 149 -6.24 5.51 9.98
N SER A 150 -6.08 4.21 10.25
CA SER A 150 -7.10 3.17 10.06
C SER A 150 -8.41 3.42 10.80
N ASN A 151 -8.42 4.26 11.84
CA ASN A 151 -9.60 4.60 12.64
C ASN A 151 -10.14 6.02 12.36
N ASN A 152 -9.62 6.74 11.35
CA ASN A 152 -10.13 8.05 10.97
C ASN A 152 -11.50 7.95 10.29
N LEU A 153 -12.57 8.30 10.98
CA LEU A 153 -13.90 8.36 10.37
C LEU A 153 -14.16 9.74 9.75
N PRO A 154 -14.36 9.84 8.42
CA PRO A 154 -14.72 11.12 7.79
C PRO A 154 -16.14 11.57 8.18
N VAL A 155 -16.38 12.89 8.12
CA VAL A 155 -17.74 13.44 8.20
C VAL A 155 -18.42 13.28 6.83
N LEU A 156 -19.57 12.62 6.81
CA LEU A 156 -20.24 12.17 5.58
C LEU A 156 -21.61 12.82 5.38
N GLY A 157 -21.92 13.12 4.13
CA GLY A 157 -23.25 13.53 3.67
C GLY A 157 -24.21 12.35 3.48
N PRO A 158 -25.42 12.58 2.95
CA PRO A 158 -26.33 11.51 2.56
C PRO A 158 -25.71 10.64 1.46
N SER A 159 -26.06 9.35 1.46
CA SER A 159 -25.57 8.41 0.46
C SER A 159 -26.07 8.79 -0.94
N ILE A 160 -25.18 8.82 -1.91
CA ILE A 160 -25.47 9.08 -3.33
C ILE A 160 -25.51 7.79 -4.17
N MET A 161 -25.31 6.65 -3.51
CA MET A 161 -25.43 5.31 -4.09
C MET A 161 -25.58 4.30 -2.96
N ASP A 162 -26.56 3.41 -3.08
CA ASP A 162 -26.80 2.33 -2.12
C ASP A 162 -27.31 1.10 -2.89
N THR A 163 -26.45 0.10 -3.08
CA THR A 163 -26.83 -1.14 -3.77
C THR A 163 -25.97 -2.33 -3.40
N THR A 164 -26.47 -3.52 -3.69
CA THR A 164 -25.70 -4.77 -3.62
C THR A 164 -25.00 -5.04 -4.95
N LEU A 165 -23.70 -5.36 -4.92
CA LEU A 165 -22.87 -5.64 -6.09
C LEU A 165 -21.99 -6.85 -5.83
N MET A 166 -21.82 -7.69 -6.85
CA MET A 166 -20.92 -8.84 -6.78
C MET A 166 -19.46 -8.41 -6.92
N ILE A 167 -18.59 -8.95 -6.06
CA ILE A 167 -17.14 -8.78 -6.13
C ILE A 167 -16.53 -9.96 -6.88
N ASP A 168 -16.28 -9.75 -8.17
CA ASP A 168 -15.60 -10.73 -9.00
C ASP A 168 -14.83 -10.06 -10.17
N PRO A 169 -13.48 -10.05 -10.14
CA PRO A 169 -12.69 -9.42 -11.20
C PRO A 169 -12.66 -10.18 -12.53
N THR A 170 -13.19 -11.42 -12.61
CA THR A 170 -13.29 -12.18 -13.87
C THR A 170 -14.62 -12.02 -14.55
N VAL A 171 -15.62 -11.47 -13.85
CA VAL A 171 -16.92 -11.27 -14.45
C VAL A 171 -16.81 -10.12 -15.44
N PRO A 172 -17.16 -10.36 -16.71
CA PRO A 172 -17.15 -9.32 -17.71
C PRO A 172 -18.21 -8.27 -17.41
N VAL A 173 -17.81 -7.00 -17.52
CA VAL A 173 -18.69 -5.85 -17.40
C VAL A 173 -18.76 -5.16 -18.76
N TYR A 174 -19.97 -4.89 -19.23
CA TYR A 174 -20.21 -4.13 -20.45
C TYR A 174 -20.22 -2.62 -20.15
N ASN A 175 -19.34 -1.86 -20.79
CA ASN A 175 -19.24 -0.41 -20.58
C ASN A 175 -20.01 0.44 -21.62
N GLY A 176 -20.88 -0.19 -22.41
CA GLY A 176 -21.64 0.47 -23.49
C GLY A 176 -20.95 0.46 -24.86
N ILE A 177 -19.66 0.12 -24.93
CA ILE A 177 -18.88 0.03 -26.18
C ILE A 177 -18.24 -1.36 -26.30
N ASP A 178 -17.62 -1.83 -25.23
CA ASP A 178 -16.90 -3.10 -25.16
C ASP A 178 -17.20 -3.83 -23.84
N THR A 179 -16.89 -5.12 -23.82
CA THR A 179 -16.96 -5.96 -22.63
C THR A 179 -15.55 -6.09 -22.06
N SER A 180 -15.36 -5.66 -20.81
CA SER A 180 -14.06 -5.74 -20.14
C SER A 180 -14.17 -6.43 -18.80
N VAL A 181 -13.11 -7.14 -18.40
CA VAL A 181 -12.99 -7.76 -17.07
C VAL A 181 -12.08 -6.91 -16.19
N GLY A 182 -12.08 -7.18 -14.88
CA GLY A 182 -11.18 -6.52 -13.94
C GLY A 182 -11.67 -5.15 -13.44
N TYR A 183 -12.97 -4.87 -13.57
CA TYR A 183 -13.57 -3.63 -13.10
C TYR A 183 -14.75 -3.86 -12.15
N LEU A 184 -14.83 -3.06 -11.08
CA LEU A 184 -16.06 -2.83 -10.33
C LEU A 184 -16.75 -1.60 -10.93
N THR A 185 -18.02 -1.73 -11.28
CA THR A 185 -18.80 -0.63 -11.89
C THR A 185 -20.15 -0.47 -11.26
N PHE A 186 -20.59 0.77 -11.13
CA PHE A 186 -21.90 1.13 -10.60
C PHE A 186 -22.24 2.57 -10.99
N ASP A 187 -23.49 2.94 -10.81
CA ASP A 187 -23.98 4.28 -11.10
C ASP A 187 -24.11 5.09 -9.79
N LEU A 188 -23.79 6.38 -9.85
CA LEU A 188 -24.02 7.35 -8.76
C LEU A 188 -25.23 8.23 -9.11
N ASP A 189 -25.83 8.84 -8.08
CA ASP A 189 -26.90 9.82 -8.26
C ASP A 189 -26.41 11.03 -9.10
N PRO A 190 -26.96 11.25 -10.30
CA PRO A 190 -26.59 12.40 -11.12
C PRO A 190 -26.97 13.74 -10.49
N ALA A 191 -27.97 13.79 -9.60
CA ALA A 191 -28.38 15.03 -8.94
C ALA A 191 -27.23 15.64 -8.10
N TYR A 192 -26.44 14.79 -7.44
CA TYR A 192 -25.27 15.25 -6.69
C TYR A 192 -24.28 15.99 -7.60
N PHE A 193 -23.97 15.45 -8.78
CA PHE A 193 -23.02 16.06 -9.71
C PHE A 193 -23.62 17.23 -10.49
N GLN A 194 -24.94 17.26 -10.67
CA GLN A 194 -25.63 18.46 -11.14
C GLN A 194 -25.32 19.63 -10.19
N GLU A 195 -25.54 19.45 -8.90
CA GLU A 195 -25.35 20.49 -7.87
C GLU A 195 -23.87 20.79 -7.59
N SER A 196 -22.99 19.77 -7.59
CA SER A 196 -21.59 19.93 -7.18
C SER A 196 -20.62 20.30 -8.30
N LEU A 197 -21.03 20.17 -9.57
CA LEU A 197 -20.15 20.38 -10.72
C LEU A 197 -20.80 21.16 -11.86
N PHE A 198 -21.97 20.73 -12.36
CA PHE A 198 -22.57 21.36 -13.54
C PHE A 198 -23.13 22.76 -13.23
N ASP A 199 -23.90 22.90 -12.15
CA ASP A 199 -24.47 24.20 -11.75
C ASP A 199 -23.37 25.21 -11.39
N PRO A 200 -22.32 24.86 -10.61
CA PRO A 200 -21.16 25.73 -10.37
C PRO A 200 -20.41 26.13 -11.65
N ALA A 201 -20.27 25.21 -12.62
CA ALA A 201 -19.62 25.52 -13.89
C ALA A 201 -20.44 26.53 -14.71
N ILE A 202 -21.77 26.41 -14.71
CA ILE A 202 -22.67 27.40 -15.35
C ILE A 202 -22.60 28.74 -14.63
N ALA A 203 -22.54 28.73 -13.30
CA ALA A 203 -22.41 29.95 -12.49
C ALA A 203 -21.02 30.61 -12.61
N GLY A 204 -20.02 29.90 -13.14
CA GLY A 204 -18.65 30.38 -13.28
C GLY A 204 -17.90 30.41 -11.95
N GLU A 205 -18.15 29.44 -11.07
CA GLU A 205 -17.53 29.37 -9.75
C GLU A 205 -16.00 29.13 -9.84
N ASP A 206 -15.24 29.91 -9.06
CA ASP A 206 -13.78 29.95 -9.12
C ASP A 206 -13.13 28.63 -8.69
N PHE A 207 -13.81 27.80 -7.88
CA PHE A 207 -13.23 26.55 -7.39
C PHE A 207 -13.01 25.48 -8.47
N LEU A 208 -13.48 25.72 -9.70
CA LEU A 208 -13.24 24.85 -10.86
C LEU A 208 -11.98 25.22 -11.66
N ILE A 209 -11.29 26.31 -11.30
CA ILE A 209 -10.07 26.80 -11.98
C ILE A 209 -8.91 25.82 -11.83
N ASP A 210 -8.80 25.17 -10.67
CA ASP A 210 -7.77 24.19 -10.38
C ASP A 210 -8.27 23.10 -9.43
N ASN A 211 -7.55 21.99 -9.37
CA ASN A 211 -7.93 20.87 -8.51
C ASN A 211 -7.68 21.14 -7.02
N GLU A 212 -6.80 22.08 -6.65
CA GLU A 212 -6.56 22.47 -5.25
C GLU A 212 -7.80 23.12 -4.66
N SER A 213 -8.37 24.08 -5.37
CA SER A 213 -9.62 24.74 -5.00
C SER A 213 -10.81 23.79 -5.09
N TYR A 214 -10.82 22.91 -6.10
CA TYR A 214 -11.90 21.95 -6.30
C TYR A 214 -12.05 20.98 -5.12
N VAL A 215 -10.94 20.41 -4.62
CA VAL A 215 -11.01 19.44 -3.51
C VAL A 215 -11.29 20.09 -2.15
N GLU A 216 -11.25 21.41 -2.06
CA GLU A 216 -11.75 22.14 -0.88
C GLU A 216 -13.28 22.35 -0.95
N ALA A 217 -13.83 22.57 -2.15
CA ALA A 217 -15.28 22.72 -2.36
C ALA A 217 -16.02 21.39 -2.46
N VAL A 218 -15.40 20.38 -3.06
CA VAL A 218 -15.91 19.01 -3.24
C VAL A 218 -14.87 18.02 -2.69
N PRO A 219 -14.87 17.78 -1.36
CA PRO A 219 -13.81 17.05 -0.66
C PRO A 219 -13.49 15.64 -1.19
N GLY A 220 -14.49 14.95 -1.71
CA GLY A 220 -14.33 13.62 -2.28
C GLY A 220 -15.46 12.68 -1.89
N LEU A 221 -15.18 11.39 -2.00
CA LEU A 221 -16.15 10.31 -1.79
C LEU A 221 -15.61 9.26 -0.82
N HIS A 222 -16.50 8.73 0.00
CA HIS A 222 -16.26 7.61 0.89
C HIS A 222 -17.05 6.39 0.41
N PHE A 223 -16.36 5.25 0.32
CA PHE A 223 -16.87 3.99 -0.19
C PHE A 223 -16.81 2.96 0.92
N ARG A 224 -17.96 2.38 1.28
CA ARG A 224 -18.04 1.37 2.35
C ARG A 224 -18.98 0.24 2.00
N ASP A 225 -18.73 -0.93 2.59
CA ASP A 225 -19.70 -2.02 2.62
C ASP A 225 -20.55 -1.89 3.90
N ALA A 226 -21.83 -1.55 3.75
CA ALA A 226 -22.81 -1.45 4.82
C ALA A 226 -23.44 -2.82 5.19
N GLY A 227 -23.05 -3.88 4.49
CA GLY A 227 -23.50 -5.24 4.71
C GLY A 227 -22.85 -5.88 5.95
N THR A 228 -23.43 -6.98 6.41
CA THR A 228 -23.01 -7.67 7.65
C THR A 228 -22.49 -9.09 7.43
N GLY A 229 -22.45 -9.59 6.19
CA GLY A 229 -22.34 -11.03 5.92
C GLY A 229 -21.45 -11.43 4.75
N THR A 230 -20.65 -10.53 4.22
CA THR A 230 -19.79 -10.81 3.08
C THR A 230 -18.43 -11.32 3.56
N SER A 231 -17.80 -12.18 2.78
CA SER A 231 -16.46 -12.71 3.10
C SER A 231 -15.48 -12.38 1.98
N ALA A 232 -15.53 -11.17 1.43
CA ALA A 232 -14.69 -10.72 0.34
C ALA A 232 -14.14 -9.31 0.56
N LEU A 233 -12.83 -9.17 0.43
CA LEU A 233 -12.16 -7.89 0.30
C LEU A 233 -11.73 -7.65 -1.14
N SER A 234 -12.00 -6.45 -1.62
CA SER A 234 -11.52 -5.94 -2.89
C SER A 234 -10.35 -5.00 -2.65
N PHE A 235 -9.26 -5.18 -3.39
CA PHE A 235 -8.19 -4.21 -3.48
C PHE A 235 -8.29 -3.51 -4.83
N ILE A 236 -8.48 -2.19 -4.79
CA ILE A 236 -8.76 -1.36 -5.96
C ILE A 236 -7.54 -0.46 -6.22
N ASN A 237 -7.04 -0.49 -7.45
CA ASN A 237 -6.01 0.44 -7.88
C ASN A 237 -6.67 1.72 -8.39
N LEU A 238 -6.76 2.74 -7.54
CA LEU A 238 -7.28 4.05 -7.94
C LEU A 238 -6.36 4.75 -8.96
N THR A 239 -5.07 4.44 -9.03
CA THR A 239 -4.14 5.10 -9.97
C THR A 239 -4.16 4.49 -11.38
N ALA A 240 -4.85 3.37 -11.59
CA ALA A 240 -5.01 2.76 -12.90
C ALA A 240 -5.86 3.66 -13.81
N SER A 241 -5.51 3.76 -15.10
CA SER A 241 -6.27 4.55 -16.09
C SER A 241 -7.72 4.10 -16.29
N GLY A 242 -8.04 2.87 -15.88
CA GLY A 242 -9.39 2.34 -15.88
C GLY A 242 -10.25 2.81 -14.70
N SER A 243 -9.64 3.36 -13.65
CA SER A 243 -10.33 3.85 -12.45
C SER A 243 -10.74 5.30 -12.63
N LEU A 244 -12.02 5.57 -12.88
CA LEU A 244 -12.52 6.89 -13.24
C LEU A 244 -14.03 7.03 -12.98
N ILE A 245 -14.53 8.26 -13.05
CA ILE A 245 -15.96 8.58 -13.01
C ILE A 245 -16.33 9.24 -14.34
N GLN A 246 -17.38 8.75 -14.99
CA GLN A 246 -17.91 9.23 -16.27
C GLN A 246 -19.26 9.88 -16.05
N LEU A 247 -19.35 11.16 -16.37
CA LEU A 247 -20.57 11.94 -16.28
C LEU A 247 -21.09 12.17 -17.69
N PHE A 248 -22.24 11.60 -17.98
CA PHE A 248 -22.96 11.79 -19.24
C PHE A 248 -23.96 12.92 -19.08
N TYR A 249 -23.96 13.86 -20.03
CA TYR A 249 -24.79 15.06 -19.98
C TYR A 249 -25.21 15.51 -21.38
N HIS A 250 -26.24 16.33 -21.44
CA HIS A 250 -26.66 17.03 -22.66
C HIS A 250 -26.92 18.51 -22.40
N THR A 251 -26.91 19.33 -23.46
CA THR A 251 -27.11 20.78 -23.34
C THR A 251 -28.42 21.20 -23.99
N GLY A 252 -29.38 21.62 -23.18
CA GLY A 252 -30.70 22.06 -23.66
C GLY A 252 -31.65 20.92 -24.05
N SER A 253 -32.95 21.15 -23.88
CA SER A 253 -34.01 20.11 -23.97
C SER A 253 -34.19 19.38 -25.30
N GLN A 254 -33.50 19.81 -26.38
CA GLN A 254 -33.60 19.22 -27.72
C GLN A 254 -32.29 18.57 -28.19
N ASP A 255 -31.21 18.66 -27.41
CA ASP A 255 -29.96 17.99 -27.74
C ASP A 255 -30.08 16.51 -27.37
N THR A 256 -30.05 15.65 -28.38
CA THR A 256 -30.13 14.20 -28.21
C THR A 256 -28.74 13.54 -28.22
N VAL A 257 -27.66 14.32 -28.30
CA VAL A 257 -26.30 13.79 -28.36
C VAL A 257 -25.69 13.79 -26.95
N PRO A 258 -25.46 12.61 -26.34
CA PRO A 258 -24.83 12.54 -25.04
C PRO A 258 -23.37 12.98 -25.14
N LYS A 259 -23.00 13.94 -24.30
CA LYS A 259 -21.62 14.38 -24.08
C LYS A 259 -21.06 13.69 -22.85
N LEU A 260 -19.74 13.58 -22.79
CA LEU A 260 -19.03 12.91 -21.71
C LEU A 260 -18.04 13.86 -21.05
N PHE A 261 -18.12 13.98 -19.73
CA PHE A 261 -17.07 14.54 -18.89
C PHE A 261 -16.50 13.44 -18.01
N THR A 262 -15.19 13.45 -17.78
CA THR A 262 -14.53 12.44 -16.95
C THR A 262 -13.94 13.09 -15.71
N MET A 263 -13.95 12.39 -14.59
CA MET A 263 -13.21 12.72 -13.39
C MET A 263 -12.28 11.56 -13.03
N THR A 264 -11.19 11.88 -12.35
CA THR A 264 -10.10 10.96 -12.03
C THR A 264 -9.88 10.85 -10.53
N PHE A 265 -9.08 9.89 -10.08
CA PHE A 265 -8.60 9.78 -8.70
C PHE A 265 -7.14 10.22 -8.58
N GLY A 266 -6.69 11.15 -9.44
CA GLY A 266 -5.30 11.63 -9.47
C GLY A 266 -4.42 11.06 -10.58
N GLN A 267 -4.96 10.23 -11.48
CA GLN A 267 -4.14 9.71 -12.59
C GLN A 267 -3.76 10.84 -13.55
N ASN A 268 -2.48 10.90 -13.94
CA ASN A 268 -1.91 11.82 -14.94
C ASN A 268 -1.77 13.30 -14.56
N PHE A 269 -2.40 13.79 -13.50
CA PHE A 269 -2.35 15.22 -13.13
C PHE A 269 -1.38 15.54 -11.98
N GLY A 270 -1.00 14.55 -11.16
CA GLY A 270 -0.24 14.80 -9.93
C GLY A 270 -1.16 15.21 -8.77
N ASP A 271 -0.63 15.99 -7.83
CA ASP A 271 -1.38 16.59 -6.71
C ASP A 271 -2.65 17.32 -7.20
N PRO A 272 -3.72 17.41 -6.38
CA PRO A 272 -3.81 16.98 -4.99
C PRO A 272 -4.47 15.60 -4.83
N GLY A 273 -4.02 14.56 -5.54
CA GLY A 273 -4.54 13.20 -5.33
C GLY A 273 -4.32 12.70 -3.89
N LEU A 274 -5.39 12.27 -3.21
CA LEU A 274 -5.31 11.70 -1.87
C LEU A 274 -6.37 10.63 -1.65
N SER A 275 -5.98 9.52 -1.02
CA SER A 275 -6.91 8.51 -0.51
C SER A 275 -6.42 7.94 0.81
N PHE A 276 -7.32 7.35 1.60
CA PHE A 276 -6.94 6.59 2.78
C PHE A 276 -7.96 5.48 3.07
N ASN A 277 -7.51 4.44 3.77
CA ASN A 277 -8.38 3.36 4.23
C ASN A 277 -8.80 3.52 5.69
N THR A 278 -10.01 3.08 5.99
CA THR A 278 -10.50 2.86 7.35
C THR A 278 -10.78 1.38 7.55
N TYR A 279 -10.47 0.87 8.74
CA TYR A 279 -10.61 -0.54 9.09
C TYR A 279 -11.28 -0.69 10.44
N GLU A 280 -12.29 -1.55 10.52
CA GLU A 280 -12.93 -1.95 11.78
C GLU A 280 -12.71 -3.44 11.98
N ASN A 281 -11.98 -3.79 13.05
CA ASN A 281 -11.71 -5.18 13.43
C ASN A 281 -12.62 -5.59 14.59
N ASP A 282 -13.27 -6.74 14.48
CA ASP A 282 -14.08 -7.37 15.52
C ASP A 282 -13.57 -8.79 15.80
N PHE A 283 -12.84 -8.91 16.91
CA PHE A 283 -12.23 -10.17 17.36
C PHE A 283 -13.19 -11.05 18.19
N THR A 284 -14.48 -10.72 18.29
CA THR A 284 -15.43 -11.49 19.14
C THR A 284 -15.58 -12.94 18.72
N SER A 285 -15.36 -13.25 17.43
CA SER A 285 -15.36 -14.61 16.89
C SER A 285 -13.97 -15.12 16.53
N ALA A 286 -12.90 -14.46 17.02
CA ALA A 286 -11.53 -14.90 16.79
C ALA A 286 -11.18 -16.13 17.66
N ASP A 287 -10.20 -16.90 17.21
CA ASP A 287 -9.67 -18.07 17.96
C ASP A 287 -8.85 -17.67 19.21
N PHE A 288 -8.58 -16.37 19.37
CA PHE A 288 -7.85 -15.79 20.50
C PHE A 288 -8.68 -14.73 21.19
N ALA A 289 -8.41 -14.53 22.48
CA ALA A 289 -9.02 -13.45 23.26
C ALA A 289 -7.93 -12.43 23.64
N MET A 290 -8.11 -11.19 23.17
CA MET A 290 -7.19 -10.08 23.46
C MET A 290 -7.07 -9.81 24.97
N ASP A 291 -8.17 -9.98 25.72
CA ASP A 291 -8.22 -9.67 27.14
C ASP A 291 -7.70 -10.80 28.05
N MET A 292 -7.36 -11.96 27.48
CA MET A 292 -6.93 -13.16 28.22
C MET A 292 -5.47 -13.57 27.96
N GLN A 293 -4.65 -12.67 27.43
CA GLN A 293 -3.25 -12.95 27.11
C GLN A 293 -2.38 -12.99 28.37
N ASP A 294 -1.58 -14.05 28.57
CA ASP A 294 -0.56 -14.10 29.63
C ASP A 294 0.66 -13.27 29.22
N THR A 295 0.70 -12.00 29.64
CA THR A 295 1.83 -11.11 29.37
C THR A 295 3.01 -11.30 30.32
N VAL A 296 2.92 -12.20 31.31
CA VAL A 296 3.98 -12.45 32.31
C VAL A 296 4.83 -13.65 31.89
N ASN A 297 4.19 -14.77 31.57
CA ASN A 297 4.88 -15.98 31.10
C ASN A 297 4.91 -16.09 29.57
N GLY A 298 4.04 -15.35 28.89
CA GLY A 298 3.88 -15.42 27.45
C GLY A 298 2.96 -16.55 27.00
N GLU A 299 2.44 -16.37 25.80
CA GLU A 299 1.72 -17.35 25.00
C GLU A 299 2.66 -18.06 24.04
N MET A 300 2.46 -19.38 23.88
CA MET A 300 3.19 -20.18 22.89
C MET A 300 2.76 -19.89 21.45
N LEU A 301 1.49 -19.49 21.26
CA LEU A 301 0.91 -19.15 19.97
C LEU A 301 0.50 -17.69 19.99
N THR A 302 0.95 -16.93 19.00
CA THR A 302 0.60 -15.51 18.84
C THR A 302 0.14 -15.23 17.43
N TYR A 303 -0.60 -14.13 17.27
CA TYR A 303 -1.33 -13.82 16.05
C TYR A 303 -0.93 -12.45 15.51
N THR A 304 -0.88 -12.33 14.18
CA THR A 304 -0.62 -11.06 13.50
C THR A 304 -1.54 -10.92 12.30
N GLN A 305 -2.18 -9.77 12.18
CA GLN A 305 -3.10 -9.40 11.12
C GLN A 305 -2.72 -8.01 10.57
N GLY A 306 -2.91 -7.82 9.26
CA GLY A 306 -2.79 -6.49 8.66
C GLY A 306 -3.93 -5.54 9.10
N ALA A 307 -4.08 -4.41 8.41
CA ALA A 307 -5.22 -3.49 8.59
C ALA A 307 -5.41 -2.94 10.02
N GLY A 308 -4.32 -2.86 10.81
CA GLY A 308 -4.40 -2.41 12.20
C GLY A 308 -5.11 -3.41 13.12
N GLY A 309 -5.10 -4.69 12.77
CA GLY A 309 -5.65 -5.76 13.59
C GLY A 309 -4.70 -6.24 14.69
N ALA A 310 -4.61 -7.56 14.87
CA ALA A 310 -3.75 -8.17 15.88
C ALA A 310 -2.24 -8.03 15.57
N ARG A 311 -1.40 -7.94 16.61
CA ARG A 311 0.06 -8.04 16.48
C ARG A 311 0.68 -8.90 17.56
N THR A 312 1.74 -9.60 17.20
CA THR A 312 2.61 -10.28 18.16
C THR A 312 3.58 -9.27 18.81
N VAL A 313 3.62 -9.25 20.14
CA VAL A 313 4.68 -8.63 20.93
C VAL A 313 5.72 -9.70 21.25
N LEU A 314 7.00 -9.36 21.10
CA LEU A 314 8.13 -10.17 21.56
C LEU A 314 8.94 -9.33 22.55
N GLU A 315 8.95 -9.73 23.81
CA GLU A 315 9.75 -9.14 24.86
C GLU A 315 10.93 -10.05 25.18
N PHE A 316 12.11 -9.46 25.34
CA PHE A 316 13.34 -10.17 25.69
C PHE A 316 13.83 -9.66 27.05
N PRO A 317 13.30 -10.18 28.17
CA PRO A 317 13.74 -9.76 29.49
C PRO A 317 15.25 -9.97 29.67
N GLY A 318 15.93 -8.95 30.21
CA GLY A 318 17.36 -9.01 30.50
C GLY A 318 18.27 -8.68 29.30
N LEU A 319 17.73 -8.32 28.13
CA LEU A 319 18.57 -7.90 27.00
C LEU A 319 19.34 -6.60 27.29
N ASP A 320 18.78 -5.75 28.14
CA ASP A 320 19.38 -4.53 28.69
C ASP A 320 20.67 -4.81 29.49
N THR A 321 20.82 -6.01 30.04
CA THR A 321 22.04 -6.43 30.77
C THR A 321 23.28 -6.54 29.88
N LEU A 322 23.11 -6.41 28.56
CA LEU A 322 24.19 -6.39 27.56
C LEU A 322 24.71 -4.98 27.29
N ILE A 323 24.01 -3.92 27.71
CA ILE A 323 24.44 -2.54 27.50
C ILE A 323 25.79 -2.32 28.20
N GLY A 324 26.81 -1.91 27.44
CA GLY A 324 28.16 -1.63 27.96
C GLY A 324 29.04 -2.86 28.18
N LYS A 325 28.61 -4.07 27.76
CA LYS A 325 29.43 -5.30 27.80
C LYS A 325 30.15 -5.61 26.47
N GLY A 326 30.33 -4.59 25.62
CA GLY A 326 31.05 -4.67 24.34
C GLY A 326 32.47 -4.17 24.43
#